data_AF-A0A2T1AIA4-F1
#
_entry.id   AF-A0A2T1AIA4-F1
#
_cell.length_a   1.000
_cell.length_b   1.000
_cell.length_c   1.000
_cell.angle_alpha   90.00
_cell.angle_beta   90.00
_cell.angle_gamma   90.00
#
_symmetry.space_group_name_H-M   'P 1'
#
loop_
_entity.id
_entity.type
_entity.pdbx_description
1 polymer ?
#
loop_
_entity_poly.entity_id
_entity_poly.type
_entity_poly.pdbx_seq_one_letter_code
_entity_poly.pdbx_strand_id
1 'polypeptide(L)'
;MSERDDLKARAEELKLDFAPNLSTAKLAELVAEAEAQGASADEDKAPADDGSNSFEEALAVAAASSENAKQPGGTDAAQPTFHGRKFLRVVGPEKGFRRAGRKFGSKPVDIPLDELSEEQELALKGERRLITSYHVEGVSD
;
A
#
# COMPACT_ATOMS: atom_id res chain seq x y z
N MET A 1 34.56 -0.80 15.04
CA MET A 1 33.26 -1.27 14.57
C MET A 1 32.79 -0.30 13.51
N SER A 2 32.25 -0.79 12.39
CA SER A 2 31.57 0.09 11.43
C SER A 2 30.14 0.29 11.88
N GLU A 3 29.52 1.43 11.58
CA GLU A 3 28.11 1.70 11.88
C GLU A 3 27.16 0.58 11.41
N ARG A 4 27.48 -0.05 10.26
CA ARG A 4 26.77 -1.23 9.75
C ARG A 4 26.87 -2.44 10.69
N ASP A 5 28.02 -2.68 11.30
CA ASP A 5 28.25 -3.83 12.19
C ASP A 5 27.49 -3.65 13.51
N ASP A 6 27.46 -2.41 14.04
CA ASP A 6 26.71 -2.07 15.25
C ASP A 6 25.19 -2.26 15.05
N LEU A 7 24.66 -1.82 13.90
CA LEU A 7 23.26 -2.01 13.55
C LEU A 7 22.89 -3.48 13.33
N LYS A 8 23.80 -4.29 12.76
CA LYS A 8 23.57 -5.73 12.60
C LYS A 8 23.51 -6.44 13.96
N ALA A 9 24.42 -6.10 14.87
CA ALA A 9 24.41 -6.64 16.22
C ALA A 9 23.08 -6.34 16.94
N ARG A 10 22.55 -5.11 16.78
CA ARG A 10 21.21 -4.74 17.30
C ARG A 10 20.08 -5.50 16.63
N ALA A 11 20.12 -5.66 15.31
CA ALA A 11 19.13 -6.43 14.58
C ALA A 11 19.14 -7.92 15.00
N GLU A 12 20.31 -8.51 15.20
CA GLU A 12 20.47 -9.88 15.71
C GLU A 12 19.97 -10.01 17.17
N GLU A 13 20.24 -9.03 18.03
CA GLU A 13 19.74 -8.96 19.40
C GLU A 13 18.20 -8.94 19.43
N LEU A 14 17.59 -8.19 18.50
CA LEU A 14 16.14 -8.11 18.30
C LEU A 14 15.57 -9.27 17.48
N LYS A 15 16.40 -10.22 17.04
CA LYS A 15 16.05 -11.36 16.17
C LYS A 15 15.31 -10.94 14.89
N LEU A 16 15.69 -9.81 14.31
CA LEU A 16 15.14 -9.31 13.06
C LEU A 16 15.73 -10.05 11.87
N ASP A 17 14.87 -10.48 10.96
CA ASP A 17 15.28 -11.04 9.69
C ASP A 17 15.61 -9.91 8.71
N PHE A 18 16.87 -9.79 8.30
CA PHE A 18 17.31 -8.78 7.34
C PHE A 18 18.15 -9.39 6.21
N ALA A 19 17.98 -8.85 5.00
CA ALA A 19 18.74 -9.32 3.84
C ALA A 19 20.23 -8.92 3.94
N PRO A 20 21.18 -9.79 3.53
CA PRO A 20 22.62 -9.48 3.61
C PRO A 20 23.04 -8.28 2.74
N ASN A 21 22.27 -7.99 1.68
CA ASN A 21 22.48 -6.88 0.74
C ASN A 21 21.67 -5.62 1.09
N LEU A 22 21.05 -5.57 2.26
CA LEU A 22 20.28 -4.42 2.71
C LEU A 22 21.20 -3.22 2.95
N SER A 23 20.77 -2.01 2.57
CA SER A 23 21.52 -0.77 2.81
C SER A 23 21.55 -0.43 4.30
N THR A 24 22.57 0.32 4.74
CA THR A 24 22.68 0.76 6.14
C THR A 24 21.49 1.59 6.60
N ALA A 25 20.95 2.43 5.71
CA ALA A 25 19.75 3.23 5.98
C ALA A 25 18.53 2.35 6.32
N LYS A 26 18.24 1.33 5.50
CA LYS A 26 17.12 0.41 5.76
C LYS A 26 17.35 -0.47 6.99
N LEU A 27 18.61 -0.81 7.28
CA LEU A 27 18.98 -1.59 8.47
C LEU A 27 18.71 -0.76 9.74
N ALA A 28 19.05 0.53 9.71
CA ALA A 28 18.78 1.45 10.80
C ALA A 28 17.28 1.65 11.04
N GLU A 29 16.48 1.79 9.97
CA GLU A 29 15.01 1.89 10.08
C GLU A 29 14.40 0.62 10.69
N LEU A 30 14.81 -0.58 10.23
CA LEU A 30 14.32 -1.85 10.78
C LEU A 30 14.66 -2.01 12.26
N VAL A 31 15.89 -1.66 12.65
CA VAL A 31 16.31 -1.69 14.06
C VAL A 31 15.50 -0.69 14.87
N ALA A 32 15.35 0.56 14.41
CA ALA A 32 14.59 1.57 15.14
C ALA A 32 13.09 1.22 15.27
N GLU A 33 12.49 0.64 14.22
CA GLU A 33 11.11 0.18 14.24
C GLU A 33 10.93 -1.03 15.17
N ALA A 34 11.87 -1.96 15.17
CA ALA A 34 11.86 -3.09 16.08
C ALA A 34 12.15 -2.71 17.54
N GLU A 35 13.00 -1.72 17.79
CA GLU A 35 13.17 -1.17 19.14
C GLU A 35 11.88 -0.46 19.61
N ALA A 36 11.14 0.17 18.70
CA ALA A 36 9.84 0.76 18.99
C ALA A 36 8.72 -0.28 19.19
N GLN A 37 8.73 -1.39 18.44
CA GLN A 37 7.73 -2.46 18.50
C GLN A 37 8.05 -3.53 19.57
N GLY A 38 9.33 -3.71 19.89
CA GLY A 38 9.86 -4.69 20.85
C GLY A 38 9.53 -4.39 22.32
N ALA A 39 8.88 -3.26 22.60
CA ALA A 39 8.23 -3.02 23.88
C ALA A 39 6.84 -3.69 24.00
N SER A 40 6.35 -4.41 22.98
CA SER A 40 4.96 -4.95 22.98
C SER A 40 4.78 -6.35 22.37
N ALA A 41 5.84 -7.10 22.11
CA ALA A 41 5.73 -8.43 21.51
C ALA A 41 6.46 -9.50 22.35
N ASP A 42 6.06 -9.62 23.62
CA ASP A 42 6.22 -10.84 24.40
C ASP A 42 4.84 -11.13 24.99
N GLU A 43 3.99 -11.81 24.21
CA GLU A 43 2.95 -12.72 24.69
C GLU A 43 2.20 -13.34 23.51
N ASP A 44 1.78 -14.58 23.73
CA ASP A 44 0.84 -15.36 22.94
C ASP A 44 1.37 -16.19 21.75
N LYS A 45 1.89 -17.36 22.13
CA LYS A 45 1.56 -18.58 21.37
C LYS A 45 1.28 -19.75 22.32
N ALA A 46 0.10 -19.73 22.94
CA ALA A 46 -0.54 -20.96 23.40
C ALA A 46 -1.17 -21.68 22.19
N PRO A 47 -1.06 -23.02 22.05
CA PRO A 47 -1.80 -23.74 21.04
C PRO A 47 -3.27 -23.88 21.48
N ALA A 48 -4.17 -23.43 20.62
CA ALA A 48 -5.60 -23.67 20.71
C ALA A 48 -5.89 -25.16 20.52
N ASP A 49 -6.67 -25.74 21.44
CA ASP A 49 -7.38 -26.99 21.24
C ASP A 49 -8.76 -26.92 21.90
N ASP A 50 -9.72 -27.48 21.18
CA ASP A 50 -11.07 -27.90 21.59
C ASP A 50 -12.23 -26.88 21.60
N GLY A 51 -13.32 -27.26 20.91
CA GLY A 51 -14.65 -27.04 21.47
C GLY A 51 -15.69 -26.26 20.65
N SER A 52 -16.17 -26.85 19.54
CA SER A 52 -17.60 -27.04 19.21
C SER A 52 -18.63 -25.88 19.24
N ASN A 53 -19.34 -25.76 18.09
CA ASN A 53 -20.74 -25.37 17.86
C ASN A 53 -21.15 -23.88 17.81
N SER A 54 -21.50 -23.41 16.60
CA SER A 54 -22.76 -22.68 16.30
C SER A 54 -22.91 -22.43 14.79
N PHE A 55 -23.62 -23.33 14.08
CA PHE A 55 -23.89 -23.25 12.63
C PHE A 55 -25.37 -22.99 12.28
N GLU A 56 -26.27 -22.65 13.22
CA GLU A 56 -27.72 -22.69 12.93
C GLU A 56 -28.56 -21.43 13.17
N GLU A 57 -27.98 -20.22 13.26
CA GLU A 57 -28.82 -19.02 13.48
C GLU A 57 -28.42 -17.78 12.66
N ALA A 58 -28.37 -17.90 11.32
CA ALA A 58 -28.40 -16.72 10.44
C ALA A 58 -28.98 -16.98 9.03
N LEU A 59 -29.68 -18.09 8.81
CA LEU A 59 -30.25 -18.48 7.51
C LEU A 59 -31.70 -17.96 7.28
N ALA A 60 -32.13 -16.89 7.97
CA ALA A 60 -33.53 -16.43 7.96
C ALA A 60 -33.75 -14.95 7.57
N VAL A 61 -32.84 -14.34 6.79
CA VAL A 61 -33.15 -13.10 6.03
C VAL A 61 -32.87 -13.35 4.55
N ALA A 62 -33.72 -14.20 3.97
CA ALA A 62 -33.82 -14.39 2.54
C ALA A 62 -34.68 -13.29 1.90
N ALA A 63 -34.21 -12.82 0.75
CA ALA A 63 -35.04 -12.57 -0.43
C ALA A 63 -36.05 -11.42 -0.43
N ALA A 64 -35.54 -10.21 -0.69
CA ALA A 64 -36.11 -9.23 -1.65
C ALA A 64 -35.02 -8.14 -1.82
N SER A 65 -34.39 -7.86 -2.95
CA SER A 65 -34.85 -7.93 -4.33
C SER A 65 -33.66 -8.14 -5.26
N SER A 66 -33.86 -9.03 -6.21
CA SER A 66 -33.04 -9.14 -7.42
C SER A 66 -33.46 -8.03 -8.38
N GLU A 67 -32.61 -7.04 -8.65
CA GLU A 67 -32.69 -6.30 -9.92
C GLU A 67 -31.36 -5.63 -10.29
N ASN A 68 -30.66 -6.30 -11.20
CA ASN A 68 -30.01 -5.72 -12.38
C ASN A 68 -29.91 -4.17 -12.43
N ALA A 69 -28.75 -3.63 -12.05
CA ALA A 69 -28.26 -2.33 -12.51
C ALA A 69 -26.78 -2.49 -12.85
N LYS A 70 -26.44 -2.81 -14.10
CA LYS A 70 -26.12 -1.81 -15.13
C LYS A 70 -25.12 -0.76 -14.60
N GLN A 71 -23.88 -0.93 -15.05
CA GLN A 71 -22.85 0.11 -15.06
C GLN A 71 -23.43 1.43 -15.61
N PRO A 72 -23.24 2.54 -14.89
CA PRO A 72 -22.51 3.68 -15.45
C PRO A 72 -21.36 4.03 -14.46
N GLY A 73 -20.17 4.43 -14.88
CA GLY A 73 -19.97 5.53 -15.80
C GLY A 73 -20.08 6.88 -15.08
N GLY A 74 -19.13 7.19 -14.20
CA GLY A 74 -18.67 8.57 -13.97
C GLY A 74 -19.27 9.36 -12.80
N THR A 75 -18.34 10.02 -12.10
CA THR A 75 -18.44 11.29 -11.36
C THR A 75 -19.25 11.30 -10.06
N ASP A 76 -18.57 11.04 -8.94
CA ASP A 76 -18.67 11.97 -7.81
C ASP A 76 -17.29 12.64 -7.62
N ALA A 77 -17.29 13.94 -7.82
CA ALA A 77 -16.15 14.82 -7.68
C ALA A 77 -15.92 15.16 -6.21
N ALA A 78 -15.66 14.15 -5.39
CA ALA A 78 -14.86 14.38 -4.19
C ALA A 78 -13.45 14.64 -4.69
N GLN A 79 -13.10 15.91 -4.94
CA GLN A 79 -11.69 16.32 -4.90
C GLN A 79 -11.17 15.78 -3.58
N PRO A 80 -10.28 14.76 -3.55
CA PRO A 80 -9.74 14.36 -2.28
C PRO A 80 -8.89 15.56 -1.89
N THR A 81 -9.28 16.23 -0.81
CA THR A 81 -8.45 17.25 -0.16
C THR A 81 -7.15 16.56 0.23
N PHE A 82 -6.17 16.58 -0.67
CA PHE A 82 -4.87 15.93 -0.53
C PHE A 82 -3.89 16.93 0.10
N HIS A 83 -4.25 17.45 1.28
CA HIS A 83 -3.44 18.41 2.00
C HIS A 83 -2.00 17.88 2.18
N GLY A 84 -1.04 18.49 1.46
CA GLY A 84 0.39 18.22 1.57
C GLY A 84 0.89 16.88 1.01
N ARG A 85 0.07 16.11 0.29
CA ARG A 85 0.47 14.79 -0.24
C ARG A 85 0.93 14.87 -1.69
N LYS A 86 2.05 14.23 -1.99
CA LYS A 86 2.60 14.13 -3.35
C LYS A 86 1.74 13.17 -4.15
N PHE A 87 1.34 13.53 -5.36
CA PHE A 87 0.58 12.66 -6.25
C PHE A 87 1.23 12.57 -7.63
N LEU A 88 1.11 11.38 -8.22
CA LEU A 88 1.53 11.07 -9.57
C LEU A 88 0.30 11.15 -10.48
N ARG A 89 0.29 12.17 -11.33
CA ARG A 89 -0.69 12.29 -12.41
C ARG A 89 -0.26 11.42 -13.57
N VAL A 90 -1.12 10.50 -13.98
CA VAL A 90 -0.85 9.55 -15.07
C VAL A 90 -1.91 9.71 -16.16
N VAL A 91 -1.46 9.99 -17.39
CA VAL A 91 -2.30 10.04 -18.59
C VAL A 91 -1.93 8.88 -19.49
N GLY A 92 -2.91 8.07 -19.85
CA GLY A 92 -2.75 6.96 -20.77
C GLY A 92 -3.17 7.31 -22.21
N PRO A 93 -2.87 6.42 -23.17
CA PRO A 93 -3.34 6.56 -24.53
C PRO A 93 -4.86 6.36 -24.60
N GLU A 94 -5.52 6.93 -25.63
CA GLU A 94 -6.98 6.83 -25.81
C GLU A 94 -7.53 5.39 -25.85
N LYS A 95 -6.72 4.43 -26.32
CA LYS A 95 -7.09 3.01 -26.32
C LYS A 95 -7.25 2.42 -24.90
N GLY A 96 -6.83 3.15 -23.88
CA GLY A 96 -6.69 2.65 -22.52
C GLY A 96 -5.45 1.77 -22.38
N PHE A 97 -4.80 1.87 -21.24
CA PHE A 97 -3.63 1.10 -20.89
C PHE A 97 -3.76 0.59 -19.45
N ARG A 98 -3.28 -0.62 -19.16
CA ARG A 98 -3.34 -1.20 -17.81
C ARG A 98 -1.94 -1.43 -17.28
N ARG A 99 -1.67 -0.92 -16.08
CA ARG A 99 -0.40 -1.10 -15.35
C ARG A 99 -0.65 -0.97 -13.86
N ALA A 100 0.13 -1.66 -13.03
CA ALA A 100 -0.02 -1.61 -11.57
C ALA A 100 -1.47 -1.88 -11.09
N GLY A 101 -2.20 -2.79 -11.77
CA GLY A 101 -3.61 -3.08 -11.47
C GLY A 101 -4.61 -1.97 -11.84
N ARG A 102 -4.15 -0.79 -12.28
CA ARG A 102 -4.99 0.37 -12.63
C ARG A 102 -5.11 0.51 -14.15
N LYS A 103 -6.23 1.05 -14.63
CA LYS A 103 -6.46 1.37 -16.06
C LYS A 103 -6.37 2.87 -16.28
N PHE A 104 -5.45 3.28 -17.13
CA PHE A 104 -5.21 4.65 -17.55
C PHE A 104 -5.82 4.86 -18.92
N GLY A 105 -6.72 5.84 -19.05
CA GLY A 105 -7.26 6.27 -20.34
C GLY A 105 -6.71 7.63 -20.73
N SER A 106 -7.33 8.23 -21.73
CA SER A 106 -7.09 9.63 -22.11
C SER A 106 -7.48 10.63 -21.02
N LYS A 107 -8.25 10.22 -20.00
CA LYS A 107 -8.51 11.04 -18.82
C LYS A 107 -7.30 10.97 -17.87
N PRO A 108 -6.77 12.12 -17.40
CA PRO A 108 -5.75 12.14 -16.37
C PRO A 108 -6.29 11.51 -15.10
N VAL A 109 -5.48 10.62 -14.52
CA VAL A 109 -5.76 9.99 -13.23
C VAL A 109 -4.69 10.43 -12.25
N ASP A 110 -5.12 11.04 -11.15
CA ASP A 110 -4.22 11.48 -10.09
C ASP A 110 -4.15 10.37 -9.03
N ILE A 111 -2.94 9.85 -8.77
CA ILE A 111 -2.71 8.77 -7.80
C ILE A 111 -1.78 9.27 -6.70
N PRO A 112 -2.18 9.23 -5.42
CA PRO A 112 -1.30 9.62 -4.32
C PRO A 112 -0.11 8.65 -4.22
N LEU A 113 1.09 9.19 -3.96
CA LEU A 113 2.29 8.37 -3.80
C LEU A 113 2.21 7.47 -2.57
N ASP A 114 1.45 7.85 -1.54
CA ASP A 114 1.23 7.00 -0.36
C ASP A 114 0.48 5.69 -0.66
N GLU A 115 -0.31 5.64 -1.74
CA GLU A 115 -0.99 4.42 -2.20
C GLU A 115 -0.21 3.66 -3.28
N LEU A 116 0.89 4.23 -3.76
CA LEU A 116 1.76 3.64 -4.78
C LEU A 116 2.96 3.01 -4.08
N SER A 117 3.13 1.70 -4.26
CA SER A 117 4.40 1.08 -3.89
C SER A 117 5.51 1.51 -4.87
N GLU A 118 6.77 1.48 -4.41
CA GLU A 118 7.93 1.83 -5.23
C GLU A 118 7.96 1.03 -6.56
N GLU A 119 7.56 -0.24 -6.53
CA GLU A 119 7.45 -1.08 -7.74
C GLU A 119 6.38 -0.57 -8.71
N GLN A 120 5.23 -0.13 -8.20
CA GLN A 120 4.14 0.39 -9.03
C GLN A 120 4.52 1.74 -9.64
N GLU A 121 5.17 2.62 -8.87
CA GLU A 121 5.70 3.89 -9.36
C GLU A 121 6.73 3.66 -10.47
N LEU A 122 7.69 2.76 -10.24
CA LEU A 122 8.72 2.40 -11.21
C LEU A 122 8.09 1.80 -12.48
N ALA A 123 7.04 0.98 -12.33
CA ALA A 123 6.33 0.37 -13.45
C ALA A 123 5.55 1.39 -14.30
N LEU A 124 5.07 2.48 -13.69
CA LEU A 124 4.39 3.58 -14.39
C LEU A 124 5.41 4.49 -15.08
N LYS A 125 6.50 4.83 -14.38
CA LYS A 125 7.58 5.69 -14.90
C LYS A 125 8.39 5.03 -16.02
N GLY A 126 8.53 3.70 -15.97
CA GLY A 126 9.21 2.94 -17.01
C GLY A 126 8.39 2.73 -18.28
N GLU A 127 7.09 3.04 -18.26
CA GLU A 127 6.19 2.77 -19.37
C GLU A 127 6.14 3.96 -20.35
N ARG A 128 6.75 3.79 -21.53
CA ARG A 128 6.77 4.83 -22.58
C ARG A 128 5.39 5.21 -23.12
N ARG A 129 4.38 4.36 -22.90
CA ARG A 129 3.01 4.60 -23.35
C ARG A 129 2.19 5.46 -22.39
N LEU A 130 2.69 5.69 -21.17
CA LEU A 130 2.04 6.52 -20.16
C LEU A 130 2.80 7.84 -20.02
N ILE A 131 2.07 8.92 -19.83
CA ILE A 131 2.62 10.23 -19.49
C ILE A 131 2.45 10.39 -17.98
N THR A 132 3.55 10.40 -17.25
CA THR A 132 3.57 10.57 -15.80
C THR A 132 4.09 11.97 -15.42
N SER A 133 3.37 12.70 -14.58
CA SER A 133 3.75 14.02 -14.06
C SER A 133 3.62 14.04 -12.54
N TYR A 134 4.68 14.46 -11.85
CA TYR A 134 4.66 14.58 -10.39
C TYR A 134 4.09 15.93 -10.00
N HIS A 135 3.16 15.92 -9.05
CA HIS A 135 2.57 17.11 -8.46
C HIS A 135 2.67 17.04 -6.94
N VAL A 136 2.86 18.21 -6.32
CA VAL A 136 2.86 18.39 -4.87
C VAL A 136 1.79 19.44 -4.57
N GLU A 137 0.72 19.05 -3.89
CA GLU A 137 -0.26 20.05 -3.43
C GLU A 137 0.37 20.87 -2.30
N GLY A 138 0.43 22.21 -2.44
CA GLY A 138 0.91 23.12 -1.39
C GLY A 138 2.17 23.93 -1.69
N VAL A 139 2.75 23.88 -2.89
CA VAL A 139 3.73 24.88 -3.34
C VAL A 139 3.01 25.89 -4.23
N SER A 140 2.48 26.95 -3.60
CA SER A 140 2.29 28.22 -4.29
C SER A 140 3.68 28.78 -4.59
N ASP A 141 3.97 29.08 -5.86
CA ASP A 141 5.09 29.93 -6.27
C ASP A 141 4.96 31.34 -5.65
#